data_AF-A0A0S8KI33-F1
#
_entry.id   AF-A0A0S8KI33-F1
#
_cell.length_a   1.000
_cell.length_b   1.000
_cell.length_c   1.000
_cell.angle_alpha   90.00
_cell.angle_beta   90.00
_cell.angle_gamma   90.00
#
_symmetry.space_group_name_H-M   'P 1'
#
loop_
_entity.id
_entity.type
_entity.pdbx_description
1 polymer ?
#
loop_
_entity_poly.entity_id
_entity_poly.type
_entity_poly.pdbx_seq_one_letter_code
_entity_poly.pdbx_strand_id
1 'polypeptide(L)'
;TVGDPTVAVGLELDVIAAVVIGGGSLSGGEGSILGTLVGAWIMTVIASGCTQMGLENYWQEIITGAIIVVAVALDRLRHRRSL
;
A
#
# COMPACT_ATOMS: atom_id res chain seq x y z
N THR A 1 8.37 -6.90 22.89
CA THR A 1 9.21 -5.68 22.82
C THR A 1 8.28 -4.47 22.80
N VAL A 2 8.76 -3.35 23.32
CA VAL A 2 8.05 -2.11 23.70
C VAL A 2 6.97 -1.68 22.69
N GLY A 3 5.79 -1.29 23.19
CA GLY A 3 4.73 -0.66 22.41
C GLY A 3 5.15 0.76 22.02
N ASP A 4 5.78 0.88 20.86
CA ASP A 4 6.14 2.16 20.26
C ASP A 4 4.89 2.73 19.56
N PRO A 5 4.36 3.89 19.97
CA PRO A 5 3.13 4.45 19.39
C PRO A 5 3.29 4.84 17.91
N THR A 6 4.52 4.90 17.41
CA THR A 6 4.83 5.24 16.02
C THR A 6 4.48 4.10 15.07
N VAL A 7 4.33 2.85 15.54
CA VAL A 7 3.98 1.70 14.67
C VAL A 7 2.59 1.81 14.03
N ALA A 8 1.69 2.61 14.62
CA ALA A 8 0.39 2.90 14.03
C ALA A 8 0.46 4.01 12.96
N VAL A 9 1.48 4.86 13.03
CA VAL A 9 1.70 5.96 12.07
C VAL A 9 2.23 5.34 10.78
N GLY A 10 1.51 5.55 9.68
CA GLY A 10 1.82 4.94 8.38
C GLY A 10 1.02 3.68 8.05
N LEU A 11 0.41 3.02 9.05
CA LEU A 11 -0.45 1.86 8.80
C LEU A 11 -1.70 2.23 8.00
N GLU A 12 -2.25 3.43 8.21
CA GLU A 12 -3.35 3.99 7.41
C GLU A 12 -2.96 4.11 5.93
N LEU A 13 -1.73 4.58 5.67
CA LEU A 13 -1.17 4.77 4.33
C LEU A 13 -0.91 3.41 3.64
N ASP A 14 -0.41 2.43 4.39
CA ASP A 14 -0.24 1.05 3.91
C ASP A 14 -1.58 0.39 3.56
N VAL A 15 -2.61 0.60 4.39
CA VAL A 15 -3.96 0.08 4.14
C VAL A 15 -4.54 0.68 2.85
N ILE A 16 -4.39 1.99 2.64
CA ILE A 16 -4.84 2.65 1.41
C ILE A 16 -4.07 2.09 0.20
N ALA A 17 -2.74 1.92 0.30
CA ALA A 17 -1.91 1.36 -0.75
C ALA A 17 -2.37 -0.06 -1.13
N ALA A 18 -2.58 -0.93 -0.13
CA ALA A 18 -3.05 -2.30 -0.33
C ALA A 18 -4.38 -2.36 -1.09
N VAL A 19 -5.34 -1.50 -0.73
CA VAL A 19 -6.65 -1.44 -1.38
C VAL A 19 -6.52 -1.00 -2.83
N VAL A 20 -5.74 0.03 -3.11
CA VAL A 20 -5.57 0.59 -4.45
C VAL A 20 -4.78 -0.36 -5.37
N ILE A 21 -3.72 -0.99 -4.85
CA ILE A 21 -2.99 -2.04 -5.56
C ILE A 21 -3.91 -3.22 -5.89
N GLY A 22 -4.79 -3.59 -4.95
CA GLY A 22 -5.82 -4.61 -5.12
C GLY A 22 -6.93 -4.25 -6.10
N GLY A 23 -6.97 -3.03 -6.61
CA GLY A 23 -7.97 -2.56 -7.57
C GLY A 23 -9.22 -1.94 -6.94
N GLY A 24 -9.16 -1.54 -5.68
CA GLY A 24 -10.19 -0.70 -5.06
C GLY A 24 -10.02 0.77 -5.44
N SER A 25 -11.10 1.40 -5.88
CA SER A 25 -11.11 2.83 -6.23
C SER A 25 -11.24 3.72 -5.00
N LEU A 26 -10.42 4.76 -4.92
CA LEU A 26 -10.55 5.85 -3.93
C LEU A 26 -11.77 6.75 -4.18
N SER A 27 -12.25 6.81 -5.43
CA SER A 27 -13.44 7.61 -5.80
C SER A 27 -14.75 6.87 -5.59
N GLY A 28 -14.69 5.58 -5.22
CA GLY A 28 -15.84 4.72 -4.96
C GLY A 28 -16.49 4.18 -6.24
N GLY A 29 -17.24 3.07 -6.09
CA GLY A 29 -17.99 2.43 -7.17
C GLY A 29 -17.34 1.17 -7.78
N GLU A 30 -16.04 0.95 -7.57
CA GLU A 30 -15.30 -0.20 -8.13
C GLU A 30 -14.28 -0.76 -7.13
N GLY A 31 -14.22 -2.10 -7.03
CA GLY A 31 -13.26 -2.83 -6.18
C GLY A 31 -13.79 -4.21 -5.77
N SER A 32 -12.88 -5.19 -5.63
CA SER A 32 -13.23 -6.54 -5.16
C SER A 32 -12.46 -6.88 -3.89
N ILE A 33 -13.15 -7.46 -2.91
CA ILE A 33 -12.57 -7.93 -1.64
C ILE A 33 -11.38 -8.86 -1.90
N LEU A 34 -11.49 -9.74 -2.89
CA LEU A 34 -10.40 -10.66 -3.26
C LEU A 34 -9.18 -9.91 -3.81
N GLY A 35 -9.41 -8.85 -4.59
CA GLY A 35 -8.33 -7.99 -5.09
C GLY A 35 -7.61 -7.28 -3.95
N THR A 36 -8.36 -6.70 -3.00
CA THR A 36 -7.83 -6.07 -1.79
C THR A 36 -7.01 -7.04 -0.94
N LEU A 37 -7.48 -8.28 -0.79
CA LEU A 37 -6.78 -9.31 -0.01
C LEU A 37 -5.40 -9.63 -0.63
N VAL A 38 -5.35 -9.74 -1.97
CA VAL A 38 -4.11 -9.93 -2.72
C VAL A 38 -3.20 -8.70 -2.60
N GLY A 39 -3.76 -7.49 -2.68
CA GLY A 39 -3.02 -6.25 -2.48
C GLY A 39 -2.40 -6.13 -1.08
N ALA A 40 -3.14 -6.51 -0.03
CA ALA A 40 -2.64 -6.56 1.33
C ALA A 40 -1.53 -7.60 1.51
N TRP A 41 -1.65 -8.76 0.85
CA TRP A 41 -0.59 -9.77 0.81
C TRP A 41 0.68 -9.23 0.17
N ILE A 42 0.56 -8.52 -0.96
CA ILE A 42 1.71 -7.89 -1.64
C ILE A 42 2.40 -6.89 -0.72
N MET A 43 1.65 -5.98 -0.09
CA MET A 43 2.20 -5.01 0.87
C MET A 43 2.94 -5.70 2.02
N THR A 44 2.36 -6.78 2.57
CA THR A 44 2.97 -7.55 3.67
C THR A 44 4.28 -8.22 3.25
N VAL A 45 4.35 -8.74 2.02
CA VAL A 45 5.58 -9.35 1.45
C VAL A 45 6.65 -8.29 1.26
N ILE A 46 6.30 -7.10 0.77
CA ILE A 46 7.25 -5.99 0.60
C ILE A 46 7.80 -5.53 1.95
N ALA A 47 6.92 -5.32 2.94
CA ALA A 47 7.32 -4.93 4.29
C ALA A 47 8.27 -5.97 4.91
N SER A 48 7.92 -7.26 4.81
CA SER A 48 8.75 -8.37 5.30
C SER A 48 10.08 -8.47 4.55
N GLY A 49 10.07 -8.24 3.24
CA GLY A 49 11.27 -8.23 2.40
C GLY A 49 12.23 -7.09 2.75
N CYS A 50 11.71 -5.88 2.98
CA CYS A 50 12.51 -4.73 3.40
C CYS A 50 13.17 -4.97 4.76
N THR A 51 12.41 -5.51 5.72
CA THR A 51 12.92 -5.87 7.05
C THR A 51 13.99 -6.96 6.96
N GLN A 52 13.81 -7.96 6.09
CA GLN A 52 14.76 -9.07 5.94
C GLN A 52 16.05 -8.65 5.23
N MET A 53 15.99 -7.63 4.37
CA MET A 53 17.15 -6.98 3.78
C MET A 53 17.94 -6.11 4.77
N GLY A 54 17.44 -5.93 6.00
CA GLY A 54 18.08 -5.11 7.01
C GLY A 54 18.01 -3.61 6.71
N LEU A 55 17.00 -3.17 5.95
CA LEU A 55 16.81 -1.75 5.65
C LEU A 55 16.40 -1.00 6.92
N GLU A 56 17.04 0.14 7.17
CA GLU A 56 16.65 1.06 8.24
C GLU A 56 15.25 1.66 7.96
N ASN A 57 14.53 2.02 9.02
CA ASN A 57 13.16 2.56 8.93
C ASN A 57 13.01 3.72 7.93
N TYR A 58 14.03 4.56 7.79
CA TYR A 58 14.08 5.65 6.81
C TYR A 58 13.82 5.16 5.37
N TRP A 59 14.46 4.06 4.98
CA TRP A 59 14.30 3.50 3.64
C TRP A 59 12.95 2.83 3.46
N GLN A 60 12.43 2.20 4.51
CA GLN A 60 11.11 1.58 4.48
C GLN A 60 10.02 2.63 4.25
N GLU A 61 10.11 3.78 4.92
CA GLU A 61 9.16 4.89 4.78
C GLU A 61 9.19 5.51 3.37
N ILE A 62 10.38 5.66 2.78
CA ILE A 62 10.54 6.11 1.38
C ILE A 62 9.91 5.13 0.41
N ILE A 63 10.14 3.83 0.60
CA ILE A 63 9.61 2.77 -0.26
C ILE A 63 8.08 2.74 -0.18
N THR A 64 7.51 2.80 1.03
CA THR A 64 6.06 2.89 1.23
C THR A 64 5.48 4.12 0.51
N GLY A 65 6.09 5.29 0.68
CA GLY A 65 5.68 6.50 -0.02
C GLY A 65 5.72 6.36 -1.55
N ALA A 66 6.79 5.78 -2.10
CA ALA A 66 6.92 5.52 -3.52
C ALA A 66 5.84 4.55 -4.04
N ILE A 67 5.55 3.49 -3.29
CA ILE A 67 4.52 2.50 -3.63
C ILE A 67 3.14 3.17 -3.68
N ILE A 68 2.81 4.03 -2.73
CA ILE A 68 1.54 4.76 -2.70
C ILE A 68 1.41 5.67 -3.93
N VAL A 69 2.46 6.44 -4.26
CA VAL A 69 2.46 7.32 -5.43
C VAL A 69 2.22 6.52 -6.71
N VAL A 70 2.91 5.38 -6.87
CA VAL A 70 2.72 4.48 -8.01
C VAL A 70 1.32 3.89 -8.03
N ALA A 71 0.81 3.40 -6.89
CA ALA A 71 -0.53 2.84 -6.77
C ALA A 71 -1.60 3.86 -7.19
N VAL A 72 -1.53 5.08 -6.67
CA VAL A 72 -2.47 6.17 -7.00
C VAL A 72 -2.32 6.62 -8.45
N ALA A 73 -1.10 6.69 -8.99
CA ALA A 73 -0.88 7.03 -10.40
C ALA A 73 -1.51 5.98 -11.33
N LEU A 74 -1.33 4.69 -11.01
CA LEU A 74 -1.94 3.59 -11.76
C LEU A 74 -3.47 3.59 -11.64
N ASP A 75 -4.00 3.85 -10.45
CA ASP A 75 -5.44 4.01 -10.20
C ASP A 75 -6.04 5.12 -11.07
N ARG A 76 -5.43 6.31 -11.06
CA ARG A 76 -5.85 7.45 -11.89
C ARG A 76 -5.80 7.15 -13.39
N LEU A 77 -4.80 6.41 -13.85
CA LEU A 77 -4.68 6.00 -15.25
C LEU A 77 -5.75 4.97 -15.64
N ARG A 78 -6.08 4.04 -14.75
CA ARG A 78 -7.16 3.05 -14.96
C ARG A 78 -8.53 3.71 -14.99
N HIS A 79 -8.82 4.61 -14.05
CA HIS A 79 -10.09 5.37 -14.02
C HIS A 79 -10.30 6.26 -15.26
N ARG A 80 -9.22 6.71 -15.93
CA ARG A 80 -9.35 7.46 -17.19
C ARG A 80 -9.73 6.60 -18.40
N ARG A 81 -9.60 5.28 -18.32
CA ARG A 81 -9.94 4.37 -19.43
C ARG A 81 -11.34 3.77 -19.34
N SER A 82 -12.08 4.01 -18.24
CA SER A 82 -13.47 3.60 -18.10
C SER A 82 -14.49 4.67 -18.54
N LEU A 83 -14.03 5.79 -19.09
CA LEU A 83 -14.82 6.78 -19.84
C LEU A 83 -14.57 6.63 -21.34
#